data_AF-A0A450UF10-F1
#
_entry.id   AF-A0A450UF10-F1
#
_cell.length_a   1.000
_cell.length_b   1.000
_cell.length_c   1.000
_cell.angle_alpha   90.00
_cell.angle_beta   90.00
_cell.angle_gamma   90.00
#
_symmetry.space_group_name_H-M   'P 1'
#
loop_
_entity.id
_entity.type
_entity.pdbx_description
1 polymer ?
#
loop_
_entity_poly.entity_id
_entity_poly.type
_entity_poly.pdbx_seq_one_letter_code
_entity_poly.pdbx_strand_id
1 'polypeptide(L)'
;MPAHNRLSSFAWFMVHVTFPLVPFLLEGIIRIIVFGDIGWTTFRSSTLAMSVGILCLFVNQSLMGYKRIIRSKDETGNTVGLIHTFSWLAIFCFAFFGMVVFSSALMEELNSDRIAQIKHILDKVILIGAILPVSLSLVAQRTFRLRAAL
;
A
#
# COMPACT_ATOMS: atom_id res chain seq x y z
N MET A 1 16.66 -34.33 9.00
CA MET A 1 15.36 -33.69 9.32
C MET A 1 15.36 -32.30 8.71
N PRO A 2 14.57 -32.00 7.67
CA PRO A 2 14.43 -30.62 7.23
C PRO A 2 13.57 -29.87 8.25
N ALA A 3 14.05 -28.71 8.69
CA ALA A 3 13.29 -27.83 9.57
C ALA A 3 11.97 -27.46 8.89
N HIS A 4 10.85 -27.83 9.50
CA HIS A 4 9.54 -27.31 9.11
C HIS A 4 9.50 -25.82 9.45
N ASN A 5 9.83 -24.96 8.48
CA ASN A 5 9.61 -23.52 8.60
C ASN A 5 8.12 -23.31 8.87
N ARG A 6 7.78 -22.88 10.09
CA ARG A 6 6.39 -22.59 10.48
C ARG A 6 5.89 -21.40 9.67
N LEU A 7 5.27 -21.73 8.55
CA LEU A 7 4.46 -20.89 7.69
C LEU A 7 3.49 -20.04 8.52
N SER A 8 3.82 -18.76 8.75
CA SER A 8 3.07 -17.90 9.67
C SER A 8 2.29 -16.81 8.93
N SER A 9 0.98 -16.75 9.20
CA SER A 9 0.10 -15.65 8.76
C SER A 9 0.63 -14.29 9.22
N PHE A 10 1.25 -14.26 10.40
CA PHE A 10 1.87 -13.06 10.95
C PHE A 10 3.08 -12.60 10.14
N ALA A 11 3.93 -13.53 9.67
CA ALA A 11 5.09 -13.20 8.84
C ALA A 11 4.67 -12.59 7.49
N TRP A 12 3.59 -13.10 6.89
CA TRP A 12 3.05 -12.52 5.67
C TRP A 12 2.55 -11.09 5.88
N PHE A 13 1.78 -10.85 6.94
CA PHE A 13 1.29 -9.51 7.29
C PHE A 13 2.43 -8.53 7.55
N MET A 14 3.44 -8.96 8.31
CA MET A 14 4.61 -8.13 8.59
C MET A 14 5.37 -7.73 7.32
N VAL A 15 5.60 -8.68 6.40
CA VAL A 15 6.39 -8.43 5.18
C VAL A 15 5.60 -7.66 4.12
N HIS A 16 4.32 -7.96 3.94
CA HIS A 16 3.54 -7.46 2.81
C HIS A 16 2.67 -6.27 3.16
N VAL A 17 2.32 -6.07 4.44
CA VAL A 17 1.46 -4.96 4.88
C VAL A 17 2.23 -4.00 5.77
N THR A 18 2.84 -4.50 6.84
CA THR A 18 3.52 -3.62 7.81
C THR A 18 4.77 -2.99 7.22
N PHE A 19 5.64 -3.77 6.58
CA PHE A 19 6.93 -3.27 6.06
C PHE A 19 6.76 -2.15 5.03
N PRO A 20 5.87 -2.25 4.01
CA PRO A 20 5.61 -1.14 3.10
C PRO A 20 5.04 0.11 3.76
N LEU A 21 4.31 -0.03 4.89
CA LEU A 21 3.75 1.08 5.65
C LEU A 21 4.73 1.71 6.65
N VAL A 22 5.88 1.09 6.92
CA VAL A 22 6.90 1.64 7.85
C VAL A 22 7.30 3.07 7.50
N PRO A 23 7.62 3.44 6.24
CA PRO A 23 7.99 4.81 5.90
C PRO A 23 6.92 5.83 6.28
N PHE A 24 5.65 5.52 6.07
CA PHE A 24 4.51 6.37 6.44
C PHE A 24 4.38 6.53 7.96
N LEU A 25 4.50 5.43 8.72
CA LEU A 25 4.44 5.47 10.18
C LEU A 25 5.64 6.22 10.77
N LEU A 26 6.84 5.97 10.25
CA LEU A 26 8.07 6.61 10.69
C LEU A 26 8.03 8.11 10.44
N GLU A 27 7.54 8.55 9.27
CA GLU A 27 7.33 9.96 8.98
C GLU A 27 6.38 10.60 9.99
N GLY A 28 5.25 9.95 10.30
CA GLY A 28 4.30 10.43 11.30
C GLY A 28 4.95 10.61 12.68
N ILE A 29 5.71 9.62 13.15
CA ILE A 29 6.44 9.68 14.43
C ILE A 29 7.44 10.84 14.42
N ILE A 30 8.24 10.99 13.37
CA ILE A 30 9.21 12.09 13.24
C ILE A 30 8.49 13.43 13.32
N ARG A 31 7.36 13.59 12.61
CA ARG A 31 6.57 14.83 12.63
C ARG A 31 5.98 15.13 14.01
N ILE A 32 5.49 14.13 14.74
CA ILE A 32 5.00 14.32 16.11
C ILE A 32 6.13 14.79 17.02
N ILE A 33 7.31 14.18 16.93
CA ILE A 33 8.47 14.55 17.75
C ILE A 33 8.94 15.98 17.43
N VAL A 34 8.98 16.35 16.14
CA VAL A 34 9.50 17.64 15.68
C VAL A 34 8.50 18.79 15.92
N PHE A 35 7.22 18.59 15.65
CA PHE A 35 6.21 19.65 15.70
C PHE A 35 5.36 19.62 16.98
N GLY A 36 5.39 18.54 17.75
CA GLY A 36 4.66 18.41 19.01
C GLY A 36 3.14 18.35 18.87
N ASP A 37 2.61 18.24 17.65
CA ASP A 37 1.17 18.28 17.35
C ASP A 37 0.73 17.09 16.50
N ILE A 38 -0.48 16.59 16.80
CA ILE A 38 -1.15 15.50 16.09
C ILE A 38 -2.31 16.13 15.31
N GLY A 39 -2.04 16.47 14.05
CA GLY A 39 -3.01 17.04 13.12
C GLY A 39 -3.12 16.27 11.82
N TRP A 40 -4.03 16.71 10.95
CA TRP A 40 -4.20 16.15 9.60
C TRP A 40 -2.96 16.27 8.73
N THR A 41 -2.06 17.19 9.05
CA THR A 41 -0.78 17.36 8.38
C THR A 41 0.28 16.38 8.89
N THR A 42 0.12 15.76 10.06
CA THR A 42 1.12 14.88 10.67
C THR A 42 1.44 13.67 9.77
N PHE A 43 0.47 13.18 9.03
CA PHE A 43 0.64 12.07 8.09
C PHE A 43 0.53 12.55 6.65
N ARG A 44 1.61 12.46 5.87
CA ARG A 44 1.57 12.86 4.47
C ARG A 44 0.85 11.80 3.61
N SER A 45 -0.17 12.26 2.91
CA SER A 45 -0.92 11.54 1.88
C SER A 45 -0.04 10.99 0.76
N SER A 46 1.02 11.71 0.39
CA SER A 46 2.01 11.25 -0.61
C SER A 46 2.72 9.98 -0.14
N THR A 47 3.18 9.97 1.10
CA THR A 47 3.91 8.83 1.66
C THR A 47 2.97 7.64 1.85
N LEU A 48 1.72 7.89 2.24
CA LEU A 48 0.69 6.85 2.25
C LEU A 48 0.47 6.25 0.85
N ALA A 49 0.29 7.10 -0.18
CA ALA A 49 0.09 6.65 -1.56
C ALA A 49 1.26 5.77 -2.03
N MET A 50 2.50 6.21 -1.76
CA MET A 50 3.70 5.45 -2.11
C MET A 50 3.76 4.11 -1.37
N SER A 51 3.58 4.11 -0.04
CA SER A 51 3.58 2.91 0.79
C SER A 51 2.52 1.89 0.36
N VAL A 52 1.32 2.36 0.03
CA VAL A 52 0.22 1.52 -0.46
C VAL A 52 0.50 0.99 -1.87
N GLY A 53 1.12 1.80 -2.74
CA GLY A 53 1.59 1.35 -4.05
C GLY A 53 2.62 0.22 -3.94
N ILE A 54 3.59 0.35 -3.03
CA ILE A 54 4.59 -0.69 -2.76
C ILE A 54 3.94 -1.96 -2.20
N LEU A 55 2.99 -1.82 -1.26
CA LEU A 55 2.20 -2.95 -0.75
C LEU A 55 1.54 -3.71 -1.90
N CYS A 56 0.90 -2.99 -2.83
CA CYS A 56 0.27 -3.61 -3.98
C CYS A 56 1.29 -4.38 -4.85
N LEU A 57 2.48 -3.82 -5.07
CA LEU A 57 3.55 -4.50 -5.81
C LEU A 57 4.04 -5.76 -5.11
N PHE A 58 4.26 -5.72 -3.79
CA PHE A 58 4.69 -6.89 -3.01
C PHE A 58 3.65 -8.01 -3.05
N VAL A 59 2.37 -7.69 -2.85
CA VAL A 59 1.31 -8.70 -2.95
C VAL A 59 1.23 -9.27 -4.36
N ASN A 60 1.34 -8.42 -5.39
CA ASN A 60 1.35 -8.84 -6.78
C ASN A 60 2.50 -9.80 -7.10
N GLN A 61 3.73 -9.46 -6.69
CA GLN A 61 4.90 -10.32 -6.87
C GLN A 61 4.74 -11.67 -6.17
N SER A 62 4.19 -11.67 -4.96
CA SER A 62 3.92 -12.90 -4.21
C SER A 62 2.85 -13.78 -4.87
N LEU A 63 1.79 -13.18 -5.44
CA LEU A 63 0.78 -13.90 -6.22
C LEU A 63 1.36 -14.48 -7.51
N MET A 64 2.22 -13.73 -8.21
CA MET A 64 2.92 -14.24 -9.41
C MET A 64 3.86 -15.40 -9.06
N GLY A 65 4.54 -15.33 -7.90
CA GLY A 65 5.33 -16.43 -7.35
C GLY A 65 4.49 -17.68 -7.08
N TYR A 66 3.30 -17.51 -6.46
CA TYR A 66 2.37 -18.60 -6.19
C TYR A 66 1.79 -19.24 -7.46
N LYS A 67 1.45 -18.43 -8.48
CA LYS A 67 0.99 -18.92 -9.80
C LYS A 67 2.00 -19.86 -10.46
N ARG A 68 3.30 -19.69 -10.18
CA ARG A 68 4.36 -20.57 -10.71
C ARG A 68 4.36 -21.95 -10.04
N ILE A 69 3.80 -22.08 -8.84
CA ILE A 69 3.90 -23.27 -7.98
C ILE A 69 2.67 -24.18 -8.08
N ILE A 70 1.45 -23.65 -8.31
CA ILE A 70 0.21 -24.46 -8.33
C ILE A 70 -0.50 -24.38 -9.69
N ARG A 71 -0.87 -25.56 -10.22
CA ARG A 71 -1.30 -25.81 -11.60
C ARG A 71 -2.78 -26.27 -11.69
N SER A 72 -3.64 -25.84 -10.77
CA SER A 72 -5.09 -26.14 -10.86
C SER A 72 -5.78 -25.08 -11.74
N LYS A 73 -6.58 -25.50 -12.74
CA LYS A 73 -7.17 -24.60 -13.75
C LYS A 73 -8.16 -23.59 -13.13
N ASP A 74 -8.90 -23.96 -12.09
CA ASP A 74 -9.91 -23.09 -11.46
C ASP A 74 -9.30 -22.01 -10.56
N GLU A 75 -8.22 -22.29 -9.83
CA GLU A 75 -7.54 -21.27 -9.01
C GLU A 75 -6.73 -20.28 -9.87
N THR A 76 -6.37 -20.68 -11.09
CA THR A 76 -5.58 -19.85 -12.01
C THR A 76 -6.34 -18.58 -12.42
N GLY A 77 -7.65 -18.68 -12.68
CA GLY A 77 -8.45 -17.53 -13.09
C GLY A 77 -8.55 -16.46 -12.01
N ASN A 78 -8.88 -16.86 -10.78
CA ASN A 78 -9.01 -15.94 -9.65
C ASN A 78 -7.67 -15.29 -9.26
N THR A 79 -6.57 -16.06 -9.32
CA THR A 79 -5.22 -15.56 -9.05
C THR A 79 -4.81 -14.50 -10.08
N VAL A 80 -5.07 -14.76 -11.37
CA VAL A 80 -4.78 -13.79 -12.45
C VAL A 80 -5.60 -12.51 -12.27
N GLY A 81 -6.89 -12.62 -11.94
CA GLY A 81 -7.72 -11.46 -11.63
C GLY A 81 -7.13 -10.59 -10.52
N LEU A 82 -6.74 -11.20 -9.38
CA LEU A 82 -6.15 -10.47 -8.25
C LEU A 82 -4.79 -9.85 -8.57
N ILE A 83 -3.92 -10.53 -9.33
CA ILE A 83 -2.66 -9.98 -9.85
C ILE A 83 -2.93 -8.69 -10.64
N HIS A 84 -3.89 -8.72 -11.57
CA HIS A 84 -4.25 -7.54 -12.34
C HIS A 84 -4.83 -6.43 -11.46
N THR A 85 -5.71 -6.77 -10.51
CA THR A 85 -6.27 -5.78 -9.57
C THR A 85 -5.17 -5.09 -8.75
N PHE A 86 -4.25 -5.83 -8.16
CA PHE A 86 -3.13 -5.24 -7.40
C PHE A 86 -2.20 -4.42 -8.29
N SER A 87 -1.92 -4.87 -9.51
CA SER A 87 -1.14 -4.08 -10.48
C SER A 87 -1.82 -2.75 -10.81
N TRP A 88 -3.14 -2.77 -11.04
CA TRP A 88 -3.92 -1.57 -11.33
C TRP A 88 -3.96 -0.61 -10.14
N LEU A 89 -4.14 -1.14 -8.93
CA LEU A 89 -4.09 -0.38 -7.69
C LEU A 89 -2.70 0.24 -7.47
N ALA A 90 -1.62 -0.47 -7.76
CA ALA A 90 -0.26 0.07 -7.66
C ALA A 90 -0.05 1.26 -8.60
N ILE A 91 -0.44 1.12 -9.88
CA ILE A 91 -0.34 2.21 -10.87
C ILE A 91 -1.16 3.42 -10.40
N PHE A 92 -2.39 3.19 -9.94
CA PHE A 92 -3.26 4.24 -9.43
C PHE A 92 -2.64 4.96 -8.23
N CYS A 93 -2.06 4.22 -7.27
CA CYS A 93 -1.40 4.78 -6.10
C CYS A 93 -0.16 5.62 -6.48
N PHE A 94 0.66 5.18 -7.43
CA PHE A 94 1.81 5.97 -7.89
C PHE A 94 1.40 7.21 -8.68
N ALA A 95 0.32 7.13 -9.48
CA ALA A 95 -0.25 8.30 -10.12
C ALA A 95 -0.77 9.32 -9.08
N PHE A 96 -1.46 8.86 -8.05
CA PHE A 96 -1.91 9.70 -6.92
C PHE A 96 -0.74 10.31 -6.15
N PHE A 97 0.31 9.54 -5.89
CA PHE A 97 1.54 10.06 -5.30
C PHE A 97 2.09 11.23 -6.11
N GLY A 98 2.22 11.07 -7.43
CA GLY A 98 2.67 12.13 -8.33
C GLY A 98 1.76 13.36 -8.28
N MET A 99 0.44 13.16 -8.31
CA MET A 99 -0.55 14.24 -8.22
C MET A 99 -0.46 15.01 -6.90
N VAL A 100 -0.31 14.32 -5.76
CA VAL A 100 -0.20 14.95 -4.43
C VAL A 100 1.11 15.72 -4.30
N VAL A 101 2.22 15.16 -4.77
CA VAL A 101 3.53 15.84 -4.77
C VAL A 101 3.47 17.08 -5.66
N PHE A 102 2.93 16.95 -6.87
CA PHE A 102 2.75 18.07 -7.80
C PHE A 102 1.85 19.16 -7.22
N SER A 103 0.70 18.80 -6.64
CA SER A 103 -0.21 19.76 -6.01
C SER A 103 0.43 20.46 -4.81
N SER A 104 1.28 19.75 -4.05
CA SER A 104 2.02 20.34 -2.93
C SER A 104 3.05 21.35 -3.43
N ALA A 105 3.81 21.01 -4.46
CA ALA A 105 4.78 21.92 -5.08
C ALA A 105 4.11 23.16 -5.69
N LEU A 106 2.98 22.99 -6.39
CA LEU A 106 2.19 24.12 -6.90
C LEU A 106 1.61 25.00 -5.80
N MET A 107 1.19 24.41 -4.68
CA MET A 107 0.69 25.18 -3.54
C MET A 107 1.79 26.04 -2.92
N GLU A 108 3.01 25.51 -2.81
CA GLU A 108 4.18 26.25 -2.32
C GLU A 108 4.57 27.39 -3.27
N GLU A 109 4.53 27.17 -4.59
CA GLU A 109 4.92 28.17 -5.58
C GLU A 109 3.86 29.27 -5.81
N LEU A 110 2.58 28.88 -5.96
CA LEU A 110 1.51 29.80 -6.37
C LEU A 110 0.74 30.39 -5.18
N ASN A 111 0.95 29.86 -3.97
CA ASN A 111 0.28 30.26 -2.73
C ASN A 111 -1.25 30.41 -2.89
N SER A 112 -1.87 29.49 -3.64
CA SER A 112 -3.26 29.57 -4.06
C SER A 112 -4.18 28.72 -3.20
N ASP A 113 -5.18 29.35 -2.57
CA ASP A 113 -6.20 28.68 -1.75
C ASP A 113 -6.98 27.61 -2.52
N ARG A 114 -7.17 27.80 -3.84
CA ARG A 114 -7.88 26.82 -4.69
C ARG A 114 -7.07 25.53 -4.83
N ILE A 115 -5.74 25.62 -4.90
CA ILE A 115 -4.84 24.47 -4.96
C ILE A 115 -4.82 23.75 -3.61
N ALA A 116 -4.85 24.49 -2.49
CA ALA A 116 -4.98 23.91 -1.16
C ALA A 116 -6.27 23.08 -1.01
N GLN A 117 -7.40 23.56 -1.55
CA GLN A 117 -8.66 22.79 -1.55
C GLN A 117 -8.55 21.51 -2.39
N ILE A 118 -7.97 21.58 -3.60
CA ILE A 118 -7.76 20.40 -4.45
C ILE A 118 -6.87 19.38 -3.73
N LYS A 119 -5.75 19.84 -3.15
CA LYS A 119 -4.84 18.99 -2.37
C LYS A 119 -5.57 18.32 -1.22
N HIS A 120 -6.37 19.05 -0.45
CA HIS A 120 -7.12 18.48 0.67
C HIS A 120 -8.14 17.42 0.24
N ILE A 121 -8.77 17.58 -0.93
CA ILE A 121 -9.64 16.54 -1.51
C ILE A 121 -8.81 15.31 -1.86
N LEU A 122 -7.67 15.48 -2.53
CA LEU A 122 -6.77 14.37 -2.87
C LEU A 122 -6.28 13.62 -1.62
N ASP A 123 -5.93 14.35 -0.56
CA ASP A 123 -5.48 13.82 0.73
C ASP A 123 -6.57 12.93 1.37
N LYS A 124 -7.84 13.37 1.33
CA LYS A 124 -8.97 12.57 1.81
C LYS A 124 -9.23 11.33 0.97
N VAL A 125 -9.16 11.47 -0.35
CA VAL A 125 -9.39 10.35 -1.29
C VAL A 125 -8.37 9.25 -1.06
N ILE A 126 -7.08 9.58 -0.92
CA ILE A 126 -6.07 8.55 -0.68
C ILE A 126 -6.19 7.93 0.71
N LEU A 127 -6.54 8.70 1.73
CA LEU A 127 -6.69 8.17 3.09
C LEU A 127 -7.82 7.14 3.17
N ILE A 128 -8.97 7.44 2.58
CA ILE A 128 -10.11 6.51 2.51
C ILE A 128 -9.79 5.36 1.55
N GLY A 129 -9.20 5.67 0.40
CA GLY A 129 -8.86 4.71 -0.65
C GLY A 129 -7.84 3.66 -0.20
N ALA A 130 -6.92 4.00 0.70
CA ALA A 130 -5.89 3.10 1.22
C ALA A 130 -6.47 1.87 1.96
N ILE A 131 -7.71 1.94 2.45
CA ILE A 131 -8.39 0.83 3.11
C ILE A 131 -8.61 -0.34 2.14
N LEU A 132 -8.90 -0.04 0.87
CA LEU A 132 -9.22 -1.03 -0.16
C LEU A 132 -8.04 -2.00 -0.41
N PRO A 133 -6.83 -1.55 -0.79
CA PRO A 133 -5.70 -2.45 -1.02
C PRO A 133 -5.26 -3.20 0.24
N VAL A 134 -5.32 -2.58 1.42
CA VAL A 134 -5.03 -3.26 2.68
C VAL A 134 -6.03 -4.40 2.93
N SER A 135 -7.33 -4.13 2.78
CA SER A 135 -8.39 -5.14 2.96
C SER A 135 -8.29 -6.25 1.93
N LEU A 136 -8.06 -5.91 0.66
CA LEU A 136 -7.84 -6.88 -0.41
C LEU A 136 -6.61 -7.75 -0.16
N SER A 137 -5.54 -7.18 0.41
CA SER A 137 -4.33 -7.93 0.76
C SER A 137 -4.63 -9.01 1.80
N LEU A 138 -5.43 -8.69 2.83
CA LEU A 138 -5.87 -9.65 3.86
C LEU A 138 -6.78 -10.72 3.27
N VAL A 139 -7.67 -10.35 2.33
CA VAL A 139 -8.51 -11.32 1.61
C VAL A 139 -7.65 -12.25 0.76
N ALA A 140 -6.71 -11.72 -0.04
CA ALA A 140 -5.82 -12.51 -0.87
C ALA A 140 -4.97 -13.48 -0.02
N GLN A 141 -4.48 -13.03 1.13
CA GLN A 141 -3.79 -13.88 2.11
C GLN A 141 -4.65 -15.05 2.58
N ARG A 142 -5.91 -14.79 2.97
CA ARG A 142 -6.84 -15.81 3.45
C ARG A 142 -7.23 -16.79 2.35
N THR A 143 -7.56 -16.29 1.16
CA THR A 143 -8.04 -17.07 0.01
C THR A 143 -6.99 -18.06 -0.47
N PHE A 144 -5.76 -17.61 -0.66
CA PHE A 144 -4.70 -18.45 -1.21
C PHE A 144 -3.81 -19.09 -0.14
N ARG A 145 -4.14 -18.89 1.14
CA ARG A 145 -3.30 -19.27 2.28
C ARG A 145 -1.83 -18.91 2.04
N LEU A 146 -1.61 -17.73 1.44
CA LEU A 146 -0.26 -17.26 1.08
C LEU A 146 0.53 -17.16 2.37
N ARG A 147 1.43 -18.13 2.53
CA ARG A 147 2.29 -18.24 3.68
C ARG A 147 3.67 -17.85 3.20
N ALA A 148 4.23 -16.80 3.78
CA ALA A 148 5.62 -16.46 3.55
C ALA A 148 6.49 -17.61 4.08
N ALA A 149 7.37 -18.13 3.23
CA ALA A 149 8.50 -18.93 3.68
C ALA A 149 9.59 -17.93 4.11
N LEU A 150 9.86 -17.89 5.41
CA LEU A 150 11.10 -17.33 5.95
C LEU A 150 12.23 -18.33 5.72
#